data_AF-A0A9P4LTT4-F1
#
_entry.id   AF-A0A9P4LTT4-F1
#
_cell.length_a   1.000
_cell.length_b   1.000
_cell.length_c   1.000
_cell.angle_alpha   90.00
_cell.angle_beta   90.00
_cell.angle_gamma   90.00
#
_symmetry.space_group_name_H-M   'P 1'
#
loop_
_entity.id
_entity.type
_entity.pdbx_description
1 polymer ?
#
loop_
_entity_poly.entity_id
_entity_poly.type
_entity_poly.pdbx_seq_one_letter_code
_entity_poly.pdbx_strand_id
1 'polypeptide(L)'
;MSAKSIFEADGKAILNYHLTRAPVIKPTPLPASATHNPPPKLASLHFAADADVRGVLDQAEATYPWLLAPGAKFVAKPDQLIKRRGKSGLLALNKTWAEAKEWIAERAGKPQRVETVDGVLRQFLVEPFLPHPEGTEYYININSVREGDWILFTHEGGVDVGDVDEKAEKLLVPVDLKEYPSNETIAATLLSKVPKGVHNVLVDFVSRLYAVYVDCQFTYLEINPLVVIPNADATSAEVHFLDLAAKLDQTAEFECGAKWAIARSATALGIPLAPVKDAKTTVDVGPPMEFPAPFGREMSKEEAYIAEMDAKTGASLKLTILNATGRVWTLVAGGGASVVYADAIASAGFAGELANYGEYSGAPTETQTFHYARTVLDLMLRAPQHEEGKVLFIGGGIANFTNVASTFKGVIRALREVAPLLIEHKVQIWIRRAGPNYQEGLKNIKNVGQELGLNMHVYGPEMHVSGIVPLALIPGKTSDVKEFSG
;
A
#
# COMPACT_ATOMS: atom_id res chain seq x y z
N MET A 1 2.07 12.95 4.07
CA MET A 1 2.67 11.62 4.06
C MET A 1 1.61 10.53 4.19
N SER A 2 1.47 9.73 3.15
CA SER A 2 0.74 8.47 3.16
C SER A 2 1.72 7.37 2.77
N ALA A 3 2.36 6.76 3.78
CA ALA A 3 3.32 5.69 3.57
C ALA A 3 2.61 4.43 3.05
N LYS A 4 2.93 4.01 1.82
CA LYS A 4 2.35 2.83 1.17
C LYS A 4 3.44 1.82 0.85
N SER A 5 3.18 0.57 1.18
CA SER A 5 4.08 -0.54 0.83
C SER A 5 4.13 -0.75 -0.68
N ILE A 6 5.28 -1.18 -1.17
CA ILE A 6 5.53 -1.57 -2.56
C ILE A 6 6.01 -3.02 -2.61
N PHE A 7 5.92 -3.65 -3.78
CA PHE A 7 6.51 -4.96 -4.00
C PHE A 7 8.04 -4.92 -3.81
N GLU A 8 8.61 -6.05 -3.41
CA GLU A 8 10.06 -6.20 -3.28
C GLU A 8 10.76 -5.95 -4.63
N ALA A 9 10.21 -6.47 -5.73
CA ALA A 9 10.73 -6.26 -7.07
C ALA A 9 10.82 -4.76 -7.43
N ASP A 10 9.78 -3.98 -7.08
CA ASP A 10 9.75 -2.54 -7.34
C ASP A 10 10.79 -1.79 -6.51
N GLY A 11 10.89 -2.11 -5.21
CA GLY A 11 11.86 -1.47 -4.34
C GLY A 11 13.30 -1.80 -4.73
N LYS A 12 13.58 -3.04 -5.15
CA LYS A 12 14.89 -3.44 -5.69
C LYS A 12 15.21 -2.75 -7.01
N ALA A 13 14.24 -2.58 -7.90
CA ALA A 13 14.43 -1.87 -9.16
C ALA A 13 14.79 -0.39 -8.92
N ILE A 14 14.02 0.29 -8.05
CA ILE A 14 14.30 1.68 -7.64
C ILE A 14 15.68 1.79 -7.02
N LEU A 15 15.99 0.92 -6.06
CA LEU A 15 17.28 0.93 -5.38
C LEU A 15 18.43 0.71 -6.38
N ASN A 16 18.39 -0.37 -7.17
CA ASN A 16 19.45 -0.69 -8.11
C ASN A 16 19.70 0.45 -9.13
N TYR A 17 18.63 1.05 -9.64
CA TYR A 17 18.73 2.15 -10.59
C TYR A 17 19.31 3.41 -9.92
N HIS A 18 18.80 3.81 -8.76
CA HIS A 18 19.17 5.10 -8.18
C HIS A 18 20.43 5.07 -7.30
N LEU A 19 20.92 3.90 -6.86
CA LEU A 19 22.08 3.79 -5.96
C LEU A 19 23.35 4.49 -6.47
N THR A 20 23.53 4.54 -7.80
CA THR A 20 24.66 5.22 -8.46
C THR A 20 24.29 6.57 -9.08
N ARG A 21 23.03 7.01 -8.92
CA ARG A 21 22.46 8.22 -9.56
C ARG A 21 22.02 9.28 -8.55
N ALA A 22 21.54 8.86 -7.39
CA ALA A 22 21.07 9.77 -6.35
C ALA A 22 22.25 10.60 -5.81
N PRO A 23 22.08 11.92 -5.63
CA PRO A 23 23.11 12.79 -5.10
C PRO A 23 23.36 12.47 -3.62
N VAL A 24 24.59 12.11 -3.26
CA VAL A 24 24.98 11.88 -1.86
C VAL A 24 24.91 13.19 -1.06
N ILE A 25 24.51 13.10 0.21
CA ILE A 25 24.37 14.27 1.09
C ILE A 25 25.74 14.89 1.42
N LYS A 26 26.74 14.04 1.70
CA LYS A 26 28.15 14.42 1.91
C LYS A 26 29.07 13.45 1.14
N PRO A 27 30.32 13.85 0.82
CA PRO A 27 31.28 12.96 0.16
C PRO A 27 31.51 11.66 0.95
N THR A 28 31.46 10.53 0.25
CA THR A 28 31.66 9.19 0.82
C THR A 28 33.12 8.74 0.67
N PRO A 29 33.57 7.68 1.37
CA PRO A 29 34.96 7.22 1.32
C PRO A 29 35.42 6.69 -0.05
N LEU A 30 34.48 6.28 -0.90
CA LEU A 30 34.77 5.76 -2.25
C LEU A 30 34.46 6.82 -3.31
N PRO A 31 35.21 6.86 -4.43
CA PRO A 31 34.92 7.77 -5.52
C PRO A 31 33.54 7.48 -6.12
N ALA A 32 32.95 8.49 -6.77
CA ALA A 32 31.72 8.29 -7.53
C ALA A 32 31.94 7.22 -8.61
N SER A 33 30.96 6.32 -8.76
CA SER A 33 31.03 5.27 -9.78
C SER A 33 31.08 5.89 -11.17
N ALA A 34 32.03 5.45 -11.99
CA ALA A 34 32.14 5.88 -13.39
C ALA A 34 31.02 5.30 -14.27
N THR A 35 30.38 4.21 -13.82
CA THR A 35 29.30 3.53 -14.52
C THR A 35 28.12 3.30 -13.60
N HIS A 36 26.93 3.19 -14.18
CA HIS A 36 25.74 2.81 -13.44
C HIS A 36 25.64 1.30 -13.25
N ASN A 37 24.90 0.90 -12.22
CA ASN A 37 24.60 -0.52 -11.97
C ASN A 37 23.99 -1.18 -13.22
N PRO A 38 24.37 -2.43 -13.52
CA PRO A 38 23.72 -3.19 -14.58
C PRO A 38 22.24 -3.41 -14.23
N PRO A 39 21.39 -3.71 -15.22
CA PRO A 39 20.00 -4.09 -14.97
C PRO A 39 19.89 -5.24 -13.98
N PRO A 40 18.99 -5.17 -12.98
CA PRO A 40 18.85 -6.21 -11.99
C PRO A 40 18.10 -7.40 -12.60
N LYS A 41 18.46 -8.63 -12.19
CA LYS A 41 17.80 -9.86 -12.66
C LYS A 41 16.57 -10.18 -11.80
N LEU A 42 15.48 -9.46 -12.07
CA LEU A 42 14.20 -9.57 -11.35
C LEU A 42 13.12 -10.10 -12.30
N ALA A 43 12.73 -11.36 -12.14
CA ALA A 43 11.59 -11.92 -12.87
C ALA A 43 10.33 -11.81 -11.99
N SER A 44 9.54 -10.78 -12.25
CA SER A 44 8.29 -10.48 -11.53
C SER A 44 7.11 -11.08 -12.29
N LEU A 45 6.41 -12.03 -11.68
CA LEU A 45 5.42 -12.88 -12.33
C LEU A 45 4.05 -12.68 -11.70
N HIS A 46 3.10 -12.15 -12.47
CA HIS A 46 1.72 -11.94 -12.07
C HIS A 46 0.77 -12.99 -12.65
N PHE A 47 -0.11 -13.54 -11.82
CA PHE A 47 -1.08 -14.57 -12.17
C PHE A 47 -2.51 -14.07 -11.90
N ALA A 48 -3.16 -13.51 -12.93
CA ALA A 48 -4.54 -13.05 -12.87
C ALA A 48 -5.53 -14.17 -12.45
N ALA A 49 -6.76 -13.79 -12.07
CA ALA A 49 -7.81 -14.68 -11.55
C ALA A 49 -8.00 -15.96 -12.38
N ASP A 50 -8.02 -15.79 -13.68
CA ASP A 50 -8.31 -16.75 -14.74
C ASP A 50 -7.06 -17.10 -15.58
N ALA A 51 -5.86 -16.74 -15.11
CA ALA A 51 -4.64 -16.94 -15.86
C ALA A 51 -4.34 -18.43 -16.08
N ASP A 52 -3.93 -18.77 -17.31
CA ASP A 52 -3.21 -20.01 -17.56
C ASP A 52 -1.82 -19.93 -16.92
N VAL A 53 -1.68 -20.57 -15.77
CA VAL A 53 -0.44 -20.62 -14.99
C VAL A 53 0.75 -21.07 -15.84
N ARG A 54 0.56 -22.04 -16.74
CA ARG A 54 1.65 -22.54 -17.59
C ARG A 54 2.02 -21.51 -18.66
N GLY A 55 1.03 -20.91 -19.31
CA GLY A 55 1.24 -19.82 -20.26
C GLY A 55 2.00 -18.63 -19.67
N VAL A 56 1.70 -18.22 -18.43
CA VAL A 56 2.46 -17.14 -17.74
C VAL A 56 3.92 -17.53 -17.53
N LEU A 57 4.18 -18.77 -17.10
CA LEU A 57 5.53 -19.27 -16.85
C LEU A 57 6.33 -19.47 -18.15
N ASP A 58 5.67 -19.86 -19.25
CA ASP A 58 6.28 -19.95 -20.57
C ASP A 58 6.62 -18.55 -21.12
N GLN A 59 5.73 -17.58 -20.94
CA GLN A 59 5.99 -16.19 -21.30
C GLN A 59 7.17 -15.60 -20.51
N ALA A 60 7.35 -16.01 -19.25
CA ALA A 60 8.49 -15.58 -18.43
C ALA A 60 9.84 -15.93 -19.08
N GLU A 61 9.96 -17.08 -19.76
CA GLU A 61 11.19 -17.50 -20.43
C GLU A 61 11.56 -16.58 -21.61
N ALA A 62 10.55 -16.10 -22.34
CA ALA A 62 10.76 -15.14 -23.41
C ALA A 62 11.12 -13.74 -22.88
N THR A 63 10.46 -13.31 -21.79
CA THR A 63 10.69 -12.00 -21.17
C THR A 63 12.04 -11.93 -20.44
N TYR A 64 12.46 -13.05 -19.82
CA TYR A 64 13.66 -13.16 -19.00
C TYR A 64 14.56 -14.32 -19.48
N PRO A 65 15.27 -14.17 -20.61
CA PRO A 65 16.06 -15.27 -21.18
C PRO A 65 17.15 -15.84 -20.25
N TRP A 66 17.58 -15.06 -19.24
CA TRP A 66 18.54 -15.50 -18.24
C TRP A 66 17.99 -16.60 -17.32
N LEU A 67 16.68 -16.84 -17.27
CA LEU A 67 16.08 -17.99 -16.58
C LEU A 67 16.53 -19.32 -17.20
N LEU A 68 16.82 -19.33 -18.50
CA LEU A 68 17.24 -20.53 -19.25
C LEU A 68 18.77 -20.70 -19.29
N ALA A 69 19.53 -19.85 -18.60
CA ALA A 69 20.99 -19.94 -18.59
C ALA A 69 21.47 -21.28 -18.02
N PRO A 70 22.34 -22.03 -18.72
CA PRO A 70 22.82 -23.33 -18.26
C PRO A 70 23.47 -23.26 -16.88
N GLY A 71 23.08 -24.16 -15.98
CA GLY A 71 23.62 -24.24 -14.62
C GLY A 71 23.16 -23.12 -13.67
N ALA A 72 22.31 -22.19 -14.13
CA ALA A 72 21.78 -21.14 -13.27
C ALA A 72 20.89 -21.72 -12.16
N LYS A 73 21.02 -21.11 -10.99
CA LYS A 73 20.25 -21.42 -9.79
C LYS A 73 19.49 -20.19 -9.36
N PHE A 74 18.30 -20.41 -8.81
CA PHE A 74 17.34 -19.35 -8.52
C PHE A 74 16.78 -19.48 -7.11
N VAL A 75 16.30 -18.34 -6.63
CA VAL A 75 15.35 -18.22 -5.54
C VAL A 75 14.00 -17.85 -6.13
N ALA A 76 12.94 -18.53 -5.73
CA ALA A 76 11.55 -18.15 -6.06
C ALA A 76 10.75 -17.94 -4.78
N LYS A 77 9.97 -16.87 -4.73
CA LYS A 77 9.22 -16.44 -3.55
C LYS A 77 7.97 -15.64 -3.91
N PRO A 78 6.89 -15.67 -3.12
CA PRO A 78 5.79 -14.74 -3.29
C PRO A 78 6.25 -13.32 -2.97
N ASP A 79 5.78 -12.37 -3.77
CA ASP A 79 6.03 -10.95 -3.60
C ASP A 79 4.69 -10.22 -3.41
N GLN A 80 4.07 -10.41 -2.24
CA GLN A 80 2.76 -9.84 -1.88
C GLN A 80 2.76 -9.27 -0.46
N LEU A 81 3.85 -8.60 -0.08
CA LEU A 81 4.00 -8.02 1.25
C LEU A 81 3.94 -9.07 2.38
N ILE A 82 4.24 -10.32 2.07
CA ILE A 82 4.31 -11.43 3.04
C ILE A 82 5.66 -11.35 3.75
N LYS A 83 5.62 -11.14 5.07
CA LYS A 83 6.82 -11.19 5.91
C LYS A 83 7.16 -12.63 6.29
N ARG A 84 8.42 -12.87 6.67
CA ARG A 84 8.91 -14.16 7.22
C ARG A 84 8.62 -15.37 6.32
N ARG A 85 8.69 -15.19 4.99
CA ARG A 85 8.41 -16.22 3.96
C ARG A 85 9.13 -17.55 4.20
N GLY A 86 10.37 -17.51 4.70
CA GLY A 86 11.14 -18.72 5.01
C GLY A 86 10.48 -19.59 6.09
N LYS A 87 9.96 -18.98 7.16
CA LYS A 87 9.26 -19.69 8.24
C LYS A 87 7.90 -20.24 7.80
N SER A 88 7.31 -19.65 6.76
CA SER A 88 6.03 -20.09 6.17
C SER A 88 6.18 -21.11 5.03
N GLY A 89 7.40 -21.59 4.74
CA GLY A 89 7.63 -22.52 3.63
C GLY A 89 7.39 -21.91 2.24
N LEU A 90 7.43 -20.58 2.14
CA LEU A 90 7.18 -19.79 0.93
C LEU A 90 8.47 -19.30 0.28
N LEU A 91 9.58 -20.03 0.44
CA LEU A 91 10.85 -19.79 -0.22
C LEU A 91 11.36 -21.07 -0.90
N ALA A 92 11.57 -21.03 -2.21
CA ALA A 92 12.31 -22.05 -2.94
C ALA A 92 13.73 -21.55 -3.16
N LEU A 93 14.71 -22.17 -2.51
CA LEU A 93 16.13 -21.78 -2.56
C LEU A 93 16.94 -22.76 -3.40
N ASN A 94 17.96 -22.23 -4.10
CA ASN A 94 18.93 -23.01 -4.89
C ASN A 94 18.28 -24.00 -5.88
N LYS A 95 17.27 -23.52 -6.61
CA LYS A 95 16.53 -24.32 -7.59
C LYS A 95 16.98 -24.04 -9.01
N THR A 96 17.00 -25.07 -9.86
CA THR A 96 17.01 -24.84 -11.32
C THR A 96 15.71 -24.15 -11.74
N TRP A 97 15.69 -23.53 -12.93
CA TRP A 97 14.46 -22.91 -13.42
C TRP A 97 13.30 -23.90 -13.52
N ALA A 98 13.54 -25.12 -14.00
CA ALA A 98 12.51 -26.16 -14.07
C ALA A 98 11.90 -26.48 -12.68
N GLU A 99 12.74 -26.62 -11.64
CA GLU A 99 12.25 -26.84 -10.28
C GLU A 99 11.49 -25.63 -9.72
N ALA A 100 11.97 -24.41 -9.97
CA ALA A 100 11.29 -23.18 -9.54
C ALA A 100 9.95 -22.99 -10.24
N LYS A 101 9.88 -23.30 -11.54
CA LYS A 101 8.69 -23.26 -12.38
C LYS A 101 7.60 -24.19 -11.85
N GLU A 102 7.95 -25.44 -11.52
CA GLU A 102 7.00 -26.37 -10.88
C GLU A 102 6.56 -25.88 -9.50
N TRP A 103 7.50 -25.40 -8.67
CA TRP A 103 7.18 -24.89 -7.34
C TRP A 103 6.20 -23.71 -7.38
N ILE A 104 6.35 -22.80 -8.35
CA ILE A 104 5.41 -21.69 -8.59
C ILE A 104 4.08 -22.23 -9.13
N ALA A 105 4.09 -23.14 -10.10
CA ALA A 105 2.87 -23.68 -10.70
C ALA A 105 1.97 -24.39 -9.67
N GLU A 106 2.57 -25.03 -8.66
CA GLU A 106 1.85 -25.65 -7.55
C GLU A 106 1.15 -24.66 -6.63
N ARG A 107 1.53 -23.37 -6.64
CA ARG A 107 1.08 -22.36 -5.67
C ARG A 107 0.33 -21.19 -6.30
N ALA A 108 0.66 -20.83 -7.54
CA ALA A 108 0.05 -19.72 -8.25
C ALA A 108 -1.47 -19.91 -8.38
N GLY A 109 -2.22 -18.85 -8.05
CA GLY A 109 -3.68 -18.83 -8.05
C GLY A 109 -4.34 -19.60 -6.91
N LYS A 110 -3.59 -20.17 -5.97
CA LYS A 110 -4.15 -20.98 -4.87
C LYS A 110 -4.25 -20.20 -3.54
N PRO A 111 -5.25 -20.52 -2.70
CA PRO A 111 -5.32 -20.00 -1.34
C PRO A 111 -4.11 -20.45 -0.51
N GLN A 112 -3.62 -19.56 0.33
CA GLN A 112 -2.52 -19.76 1.25
C GLN A 112 -2.84 -19.04 2.56
N ARG A 113 -2.72 -19.77 3.66
CA ARG A 113 -2.75 -19.18 4.99
C ARG A 113 -1.35 -18.77 5.40
N VAL A 114 -1.20 -17.53 5.84
CA VAL A 114 0.02 -17.01 6.47
C VAL A 114 -0.37 -16.45 7.83
N GLU A 115 0.13 -17.08 8.89
CA GLU A 115 -0.26 -16.77 10.27
C GLU A 115 -1.80 -16.81 10.45
N THR A 116 -2.44 -15.66 10.66
CA THR A 116 -3.90 -15.53 10.84
C THR A 116 -4.62 -15.04 9.58
N VAL A 117 -3.91 -14.85 8.47
CA VAL A 117 -4.44 -14.23 7.25
C VAL A 117 -4.50 -15.25 6.12
N ASP A 118 -5.67 -15.39 5.51
CA ASP A 118 -5.91 -16.21 4.32
C ASP A 118 -5.90 -15.31 3.08
N GLY A 119 -5.18 -15.69 2.03
CA GLY A 119 -5.10 -14.95 0.77
C GLY A 119 -4.70 -15.82 -0.40
N VAL A 120 -4.80 -15.30 -1.63
CA VAL A 120 -4.41 -16.03 -2.85
C VAL A 120 -3.03 -15.58 -3.32
N LEU A 121 -2.18 -16.54 -3.71
CA LEU A 121 -0.85 -16.25 -4.25
C LEU A 121 -0.92 -15.91 -5.75
N ARG A 122 -0.81 -14.62 -6.06
CA ARG A 122 -0.93 -13.99 -7.37
C ARG A 122 0.39 -13.42 -7.90
N GLN A 123 1.33 -13.08 -7.04
CA GLN A 123 2.57 -12.41 -7.43
C GLN A 123 3.78 -13.17 -6.90
N PHE A 124 4.72 -13.47 -7.79
CA PHE A 124 5.98 -14.14 -7.47
C PHE A 124 7.16 -13.34 -7.99
N LEU A 125 8.28 -13.45 -7.29
CA LEU A 125 9.56 -12.91 -7.69
C LEU A 125 10.56 -14.07 -7.79
N VAL A 126 11.27 -14.12 -8.92
CA VAL A 126 12.37 -15.06 -9.18
C VAL A 126 13.66 -14.27 -9.41
N GLU A 127 14.71 -14.67 -8.71
CA GLU A 127 16.02 -14.00 -8.71
C GLU A 127 17.14 -15.04 -8.74
N PRO A 128 18.34 -14.71 -9.25
CA PRO A 128 19.50 -15.58 -9.13
C PRO A 128 19.80 -15.93 -7.67
N PHE A 129 20.08 -17.21 -7.41
CA PHE A 129 20.60 -17.65 -6.13
C PHE A 129 22.05 -17.16 -5.99
N LEU A 130 22.35 -16.54 -4.85
CA LEU A 130 23.69 -16.07 -4.50
C LEU A 130 24.27 -17.00 -3.42
N PRO A 131 25.14 -17.96 -3.76
CA PRO A 131 25.92 -18.68 -2.76
C PRO A 131 26.84 -17.71 -2.02
N HIS A 132 26.78 -17.70 -0.71
CA HIS A 132 27.62 -16.86 0.13
C HIS A 132 27.96 -17.57 1.44
N PRO A 133 29.11 -17.26 2.08
CA PRO A 133 29.50 -17.87 3.34
C PRO A 133 28.60 -17.46 4.51
N GLU A 134 28.51 -18.32 5.51
CA GLU A 134 27.90 -17.98 6.79
C GLU A 134 28.64 -16.78 7.43
N GLY A 135 27.91 -15.91 8.12
CA GLY A 135 28.45 -14.70 8.73
C GLY A 135 28.70 -13.53 7.77
N THR A 136 28.30 -13.65 6.50
CA THR A 136 28.28 -12.53 5.54
C THR A 136 26.92 -11.86 5.41
N GLU A 137 25.92 -12.31 6.16
CA GLU A 137 24.58 -11.72 6.21
C GLU A 137 24.50 -10.63 7.29
N TYR A 138 24.13 -9.42 6.87
CA TYR A 138 23.91 -8.25 7.71
C TYR A 138 22.44 -7.82 7.61
N TYR A 139 22.06 -6.89 8.46
CA TYR A 139 20.75 -6.25 8.45
C TYR A 139 20.93 -4.74 8.36
N ILE A 140 20.09 -4.09 7.54
CA ILE A 140 19.95 -2.64 7.55
C ILE A 140 18.49 -2.23 7.42
N ASN A 141 18.09 -1.22 8.18
CA ASN A 141 16.80 -0.55 8.03
C ASN A 141 16.95 0.96 8.11
N ILE A 142 16.16 1.66 7.30
CA ILE A 142 15.99 3.11 7.37
C ILE A 142 14.49 3.38 7.52
N ASN A 143 14.10 4.15 8.53
CA ASN A 143 12.70 4.51 8.75
C ASN A 143 12.55 5.95 9.26
N SER A 144 11.54 6.65 8.74
CA SER A 144 11.28 8.04 9.11
C SER A 144 10.55 8.13 10.44
N VAL A 145 10.98 9.10 11.26
CA VAL A 145 10.30 9.59 12.46
C VAL A 145 10.11 11.10 12.34
N ARG A 146 9.51 11.75 13.33
CA ARG A 146 9.21 13.19 13.25
C ARG A 146 10.49 14.04 13.21
N GLU A 147 11.50 13.62 13.96
CA GLU A 147 12.77 14.31 14.18
C GLU A 147 13.84 14.01 13.13
N GLY A 148 13.61 13.06 12.23
CA GLY A 148 14.57 12.67 11.20
C GLY A 148 14.34 11.24 10.73
N ASP A 149 15.41 10.57 10.30
CA ASP A 149 15.38 9.18 9.86
C ASP A 149 16.33 8.34 10.69
N TRP A 150 15.83 7.25 11.26
CA TRP A 150 16.68 6.27 11.92
C TRP A 150 17.32 5.36 10.88
N ILE A 151 18.62 5.10 11.03
CA ILE A 151 19.35 4.02 10.38
C ILE A 151 19.68 2.98 11.44
N LEU A 152 19.16 1.76 11.27
CA LEU A 152 19.42 0.60 12.11
C LEU A 152 20.36 -0.34 11.35
N PHE A 153 21.39 -0.86 12.01
CA PHE A 153 22.33 -1.80 11.41
C PHE A 153 22.74 -2.90 12.40
N THR A 154 22.84 -4.15 11.92
CA THR A 154 23.52 -5.21 12.67
C THR A 154 24.28 -6.16 11.74
N HIS A 155 25.39 -6.69 12.27
CA HIS A 155 26.21 -7.74 11.67
C HIS A 155 25.61 -9.15 11.78
N GLU A 156 24.50 -9.31 12.49
CA GLU A 156 23.74 -10.56 12.60
C GLU A 156 22.49 -10.49 11.73
N GLY A 157 22.63 -10.61 10.41
CA GLY A 157 21.51 -10.62 9.48
C GLY A 157 20.81 -11.99 9.36
N GLY A 158 19.81 -12.05 8.47
CA GLY A 158 19.18 -13.30 8.06
C GLY A 158 17.89 -13.65 8.80
N VAL A 159 17.44 -14.90 8.59
CA VAL A 159 16.17 -15.43 9.12
C VAL A 159 16.14 -15.57 10.65
N ASP A 160 17.33 -15.62 11.27
CA ASP A 160 17.53 -15.86 12.70
C ASP A 160 17.95 -14.59 13.47
N VAL A 161 17.85 -13.41 12.86
CA VAL A 161 18.22 -12.13 13.51
C VAL A 161 17.51 -11.92 14.86
N GLY A 162 16.28 -12.41 15.01
CA GLY A 162 15.50 -12.29 16.25
C GLY A 162 14.91 -10.89 16.42
N ASP A 163 15.02 -10.32 17.63
CA ASP A 163 14.61 -8.93 17.89
C ASP A 163 15.70 -7.96 17.44
N VAL A 164 15.50 -7.42 16.24
CA VAL A 164 16.42 -6.45 15.62
C VAL A 164 16.48 -5.17 16.45
N ASP A 165 15.38 -4.74 17.07
CA ASP A 165 15.31 -3.44 17.74
C ASP A 165 16.19 -3.38 18.99
N GLU A 166 16.40 -4.52 19.64
CA GLU A 166 17.33 -4.66 20.76
C GLU A 166 18.79 -4.85 20.32
N LYS A 167 19.02 -5.45 19.15
CA LYS A 167 20.37 -5.82 18.66
C LYS A 167 21.05 -4.76 17.80
N ALA A 168 20.28 -4.00 17.05
CA ALA A 168 20.80 -3.10 16.03
C ALA A 168 21.40 -1.84 16.65
N GLU A 169 22.58 -1.46 16.14
CA GLU A 169 23.12 -0.13 16.35
C GLU A 169 22.24 0.89 15.62
N LYS A 170 21.97 2.05 16.25
CA LYS A 170 21.03 3.05 15.74
C LYS A 170 21.71 4.40 15.57
N LEU A 171 21.50 5.03 14.41
CA LEU A 171 21.96 6.37 14.10
C LEU A 171 20.79 7.21 13.58
N LEU A 172 20.48 8.32 14.25
CA LEU A 172 19.47 9.26 13.78
C LEU A 172 20.12 10.27 12.84
N VAL A 173 19.63 10.35 11.61
CA VAL A 173 19.93 11.47 10.70
C VAL A 173 18.87 12.54 10.91
N PRO A 174 19.22 13.75 11.40
CA PRO A 174 18.23 14.80 11.65
C PRO A 174 17.58 15.32 10.37
N VAL A 175 16.40 15.94 10.51
CA VAL A 175 15.72 16.63 9.39
C VAL A 175 16.61 17.70 8.73
N ASP A 176 17.41 18.44 9.52
CA ASP A 176 18.40 19.35 8.94
C ASP A 176 19.62 18.58 8.44
N LEU A 177 19.65 18.32 7.13
CA LEU A 177 20.74 17.59 6.47
C LEU A 177 22.11 18.30 6.55
N LYS A 178 22.19 19.55 7.03
CA LYS A 178 23.48 20.16 7.38
C LYS A 178 24.17 19.39 8.52
N GLU A 179 23.37 18.82 9.42
CA GLU A 179 23.79 17.99 10.54
C GLU A 179 24.01 16.51 10.14
N TYR A 180 23.99 16.18 8.85
CA TYR A 180 24.27 14.82 8.38
C TYR A 180 25.61 14.29 8.95
N PRO A 181 25.65 13.08 9.52
CA PRO A 181 26.82 12.55 10.22
C PRO A 181 28.04 12.43 9.29
N SER A 182 29.25 12.53 9.86
CA SER A 182 30.47 12.28 9.10
C SER A 182 30.68 10.77 8.87
N ASN A 183 31.54 10.42 7.92
CA ASN A 183 31.89 9.03 7.62
C ASN A 183 32.43 8.30 8.86
N GLU A 184 33.21 8.99 9.70
CA GLU A 184 33.74 8.47 10.96
C GLU A 184 32.63 8.21 11.98
N THR A 185 31.66 9.13 12.11
CA THR A 185 30.50 8.95 12.99
C THR A 185 29.62 7.78 12.55
N ILE A 186 29.37 7.64 11.24
CA ILE A 186 28.62 6.50 10.67
C ILE A 186 29.33 5.19 11.02
N ALA A 187 30.64 5.09 10.74
CA ALA A 187 31.42 3.88 11.04
C ALA A 187 31.46 3.56 12.53
N ALA A 188 31.73 4.55 13.38
CA ALA A 188 31.84 4.36 14.83
C ALA A 188 30.52 3.95 15.49
N THR A 189 29.39 4.45 14.96
CA THR A 189 28.06 4.18 15.51
C THR A 189 27.52 2.86 14.98
N LEU A 190 27.45 2.69 13.65
CA LEU A 190 26.75 1.55 13.03
C LEU A 190 27.63 0.31 12.86
N LEU A 191 28.94 0.48 12.67
CA LEU A 191 29.84 -0.58 12.21
C LEU A 191 30.83 -1.04 13.28
N SER A 192 30.57 -0.72 14.56
CA SER A 192 31.47 -1.01 15.69
C SER A 192 31.81 -2.50 15.84
N LYS A 193 30.88 -3.38 15.46
CA LYS A 193 31.00 -4.85 15.50
C LYS A 193 31.43 -5.47 14.15
N VAL A 194 31.69 -4.64 13.13
CA VAL A 194 32.08 -5.09 11.78
C VAL A 194 33.59 -4.99 11.60
N PRO A 195 34.24 -5.94 10.89
CA PRO A 195 35.66 -5.83 10.57
C PRO A 195 36.01 -4.51 9.85
N LYS A 196 37.02 -3.79 10.34
CA LYS A 196 37.42 -2.46 9.81
C LYS A 196 37.75 -2.46 8.32
N GLY A 197 38.22 -3.59 7.80
CA GLY A 197 38.64 -3.71 6.41
C GLY A 197 37.53 -3.51 5.37
N VAL A 198 36.26 -3.63 5.77
CA VAL A 198 35.09 -3.38 4.89
C VAL A 198 34.31 -2.10 5.24
N HIS A 199 34.80 -1.31 6.22
CA HIS A 199 34.09 -0.10 6.67
C HIS A 199 33.96 0.95 5.56
N ASN A 200 34.99 1.12 4.72
CA ASN A 200 34.95 2.03 3.57
C ASN A 200 33.77 1.72 2.63
N VAL A 201 33.55 0.45 2.31
CA VAL A 201 32.46 -0.02 1.44
C VAL A 201 31.12 0.14 2.12
N LEU A 202 31.00 -0.23 3.39
CA LEU A 202 29.73 -0.14 4.11
C LEU A 202 29.31 1.30 4.39
N VAL A 203 30.24 2.19 4.74
CA VAL A 203 29.92 3.62 4.90
C VAL A 203 29.46 4.21 3.56
N ASP A 204 30.17 3.92 2.45
CA ASP A 204 29.74 4.37 1.12
C ASP A 204 28.34 3.83 0.75
N PHE A 205 28.09 2.54 0.97
CA PHE A 205 26.80 1.93 0.71
C PHE A 205 25.68 2.53 1.58
N VAL A 206 25.88 2.68 2.89
CA VAL A 206 24.89 3.28 3.81
C VAL A 206 24.57 4.71 3.39
N SER A 207 25.57 5.51 3.05
CA SER A 207 25.36 6.90 2.61
C SER A 207 24.63 6.99 1.26
N ARG A 208 24.94 6.11 0.31
CA ARG A 208 24.20 6.04 -0.98
C ARG A 208 22.79 5.50 -0.81
N LEU A 209 22.60 4.51 0.05
CA LEU A 209 21.28 3.97 0.38
C LEU A 209 20.40 5.06 0.99
N TYR A 210 20.95 5.85 1.92
CA TYR A 210 20.24 7.01 2.49
C TYR A 210 19.96 8.09 1.43
N ALA A 211 20.88 8.34 0.51
CA ALA A 211 20.65 9.27 -0.59
C ALA A 211 19.45 8.82 -1.47
N VAL A 212 19.35 7.53 -1.81
CA VAL A 212 18.18 6.98 -2.53
C VAL A 212 16.92 7.08 -1.68
N TYR A 213 17.01 6.77 -0.38
CA TYR A 213 15.88 6.86 0.55
C TYR A 213 15.22 8.24 0.51
N VAL A 214 16.03 9.30 0.62
CA VAL A 214 15.56 10.70 0.57
C VAL A 214 15.14 11.10 -0.85
N ASP A 215 15.97 10.82 -1.87
CA ASP A 215 15.76 11.29 -3.24
C ASP A 215 14.54 10.67 -3.91
N CYS A 216 14.17 9.45 -3.50
CA CYS A 216 13.00 8.72 -3.96
C CYS A 216 11.84 8.72 -2.95
N GLN A 217 11.91 9.50 -1.86
CA GLN A 217 10.81 9.65 -0.89
C GLN A 217 10.34 8.31 -0.29
N PHE A 218 11.29 7.46 0.10
CA PHE A 218 11.02 6.33 0.97
C PHE A 218 10.67 6.82 2.38
N THR A 219 9.84 6.04 3.07
CA THR A 219 9.45 6.26 4.48
C THR A 219 9.79 5.07 5.36
N TYR A 220 10.11 3.94 4.72
CA TYR A 220 10.61 2.72 5.33
C TYR A 220 11.36 1.94 4.25
N LEU A 221 12.55 1.44 4.58
CA LEU A 221 13.34 0.57 3.73
C LEU A 221 14.10 -0.40 4.63
N GLU A 222 13.87 -1.70 4.47
CA GLU A 222 14.52 -2.77 5.21
C GLU A 222 15.14 -3.75 4.22
N ILE A 223 16.42 -4.10 4.42
CA ILE A 223 17.13 -5.13 3.65
C ILE A 223 17.59 -6.20 4.64
N ASN A 224 17.04 -7.41 4.48
CA ASN A 224 17.37 -8.54 5.35
C ASN A 224 17.27 -9.92 4.65
N PRO A 225 18.39 -10.55 4.23
CA PRO A 225 19.76 -10.14 4.52
C PRO A 225 20.35 -9.16 3.51
N LEU A 226 21.19 -8.26 4.00
CA LEU A 226 22.22 -7.55 3.24
C LEU A 226 23.49 -8.40 3.24
N VAL A 227 23.83 -9.01 2.11
CA VAL A 227 25.01 -9.87 1.99
C VAL A 227 26.24 -9.03 1.63
N VAL A 228 27.31 -9.18 2.41
CA VAL A 228 28.57 -8.43 2.25
C VAL A 228 29.71 -9.44 2.12
N ILE A 229 30.21 -9.64 0.90
CA ILE A 229 31.23 -10.65 0.60
C ILE A 229 32.59 -9.94 0.46
N PRO A 230 33.51 -10.07 1.44
CA PRO A 230 34.81 -9.44 1.34
C PRO A 230 35.65 -10.02 0.20
N ASN A 231 36.53 -9.21 -0.38
CA ASN A 231 37.59 -9.72 -1.25
C ASN A 231 38.61 -10.56 -0.45
N ALA A 232 39.53 -11.23 -1.14
CA ALA A 232 40.51 -12.12 -0.50
C ALA A 232 41.34 -11.44 0.61
N ASP A 233 41.65 -10.15 0.45
CA ASP A 233 42.43 -9.37 1.41
C ASP A 233 41.59 -8.69 2.50
N ALA A 234 40.27 -8.87 2.47
CA ALA A 234 39.29 -8.21 3.35
C ALA A 234 39.45 -6.67 3.42
N THR A 235 39.79 -6.03 2.30
CA THR A 235 39.97 -4.57 2.15
C THR A 235 38.85 -3.88 1.35
N SER A 236 37.99 -4.69 0.75
CA SER A 236 36.80 -4.29 0.01
C SER A 236 35.79 -5.42 0.08
N ALA A 237 34.56 -5.16 -0.37
CA ALA A 237 33.49 -6.16 -0.39
C ALA A 237 32.51 -5.90 -1.55
N GLU A 238 31.88 -6.96 -2.01
CA GLU A 238 30.67 -6.88 -2.81
C GLU A 238 29.44 -6.84 -1.90
N VAL A 239 28.47 -6.00 -2.25
CA VAL A 239 27.24 -5.82 -1.46
C VAL A 239 26.04 -6.24 -2.30
N HIS A 240 25.25 -7.16 -1.76
CA HIS A 240 24.08 -7.75 -2.42
C HIS A 240 22.86 -7.68 -1.48
N PHE A 241 21.74 -7.13 -1.94
CA PHE A 241 20.51 -7.02 -1.15
C PHE A 241 19.51 -8.12 -1.53
N LEU A 242 19.45 -9.20 -0.74
CA LEU A 242 18.69 -10.41 -1.10
C LEU A 242 17.20 -10.33 -0.79
N ASP A 243 16.83 -9.54 0.21
CA ASP A 243 15.44 -9.19 0.51
C ASP A 243 15.29 -7.68 0.63
N LEU A 244 14.12 -7.16 0.30
CA LEU A 244 13.78 -5.76 0.49
C LEU A 244 12.30 -5.60 0.83
N ALA A 245 12.02 -4.97 1.97
CA ALA A 245 10.70 -4.49 2.34
C ALA A 245 10.71 -2.97 2.40
N ALA A 246 9.82 -2.30 1.65
CA ALA A 246 9.85 -0.85 1.56
C ALA A 246 8.47 -0.20 1.50
N LYS A 247 8.44 1.08 1.87
CA LYS A 247 7.29 1.98 1.73
C LYS A 247 7.73 3.31 1.14
N LEU A 248 6.92 3.85 0.24
CA LEU A 248 7.09 5.19 -0.34
C LEU A 248 6.03 6.14 0.24
N ASP A 249 6.33 7.44 0.31
CA ASP A 249 5.30 8.45 0.50
C ASP A 249 4.51 8.63 -0.79
N GLN A 250 3.32 8.02 -0.87
CA GLN A 250 2.44 8.17 -2.04
C GLN A 250 2.11 9.64 -2.33
N THR A 251 2.09 10.52 -1.32
CA THR A 251 1.77 11.93 -1.55
C THR A 251 2.86 12.68 -2.31
N ALA A 252 4.06 12.11 -2.43
CA ALA A 252 5.16 12.66 -3.23
C ALA A 252 5.15 12.20 -4.70
N GLU A 253 4.10 11.50 -5.15
CA GLU A 253 4.01 10.99 -6.53
C GLU A 253 4.14 12.10 -7.60
N PHE A 254 3.60 13.28 -7.35
CA PHE A 254 3.72 14.42 -8.27
C PHE A 254 5.17 14.91 -8.46
N GLU A 255 6.05 14.64 -7.49
CA GLU A 255 7.46 15.04 -7.52
C GLU A 255 8.37 13.88 -7.94
N CYS A 256 8.14 12.69 -7.40
CA CYS A 256 9.02 11.53 -7.53
C CYS A 256 8.48 10.43 -8.45
N GLY A 257 7.25 10.53 -8.94
CA GLY A 257 6.62 9.50 -9.79
C GLY A 257 7.46 9.15 -11.03
N ALA A 258 8.08 10.15 -11.66
CA ALA A 258 8.98 9.93 -12.80
C ALA A 258 10.27 9.17 -12.41
N LYS A 259 10.80 9.40 -11.20
CA LYS A 259 11.98 8.67 -10.69
C LYS A 259 11.63 7.22 -10.38
N TRP A 260 10.45 6.96 -9.84
CA TRP A 260 9.97 5.61 -9.57
C TRP A 260 9.66 4.84 -10.86
N ALA A 261 9.08 5.52 -11.85
CA ALA A 261 8.73 4.91 -13.13
C ALA A 261 9.96 4.52 -13.94
N ILE A 262 10.93 5.43 -14.13
CA ILE A 262 12.09 5.17 -14.99
C ILE A 262 12.94 3.99 -14.50
N ALA A 263 13.06 3.81 -13.18
CA ALA A 263 13.78 2.70 -12.58
C ALA A 263 13.17 1.32 -12.89
N ARG A 264 11.88 1.31 -13.26
CA ARG A 264 11.10 0.12 -13.61
C ARG A 264 10.76 0.05 -15.10
N SER A 265 11.36 0.90 -15.91
CA SER A 265 11.29 0.80 -17.37
C SER A 265 11.84 -0.53 -17.86
N ALA A 266 11.35 -1.03 -19.00
CA ALA A 266 11.85 -2.27 -19.58
C ALA A 266 13.36 -2.16 -19.83
N THR A 267 13.82 -0.99 -20.28
CA THR A 267 15.24 -0.69 -20.47
C THR A 267 16.04 -0.79 -19.17
N ALA A 268 15.58 -0.17 -18.08
CA ALA A 268 16.26 -0.22 -16.78
C ALA A 268 16.29 -1.64 -16.17
N LEU A 269 15.29 -2.45 -16.47
CA LEU A 269 15.18 -3.85 -16.05
C LEU A 269 15.87 -4.83 -17.02
N GLY A 270 16.42 -4.35 -18.13
CA GLY A 270 17.08 -5.20 -19.13
C GLY A 270 16.12 -6.14 -19.86
N ILE A 271 14.84 -5.79 -19.92
CA ILE A 271 13.79 -6.54 -20.61
C ILE A 271 13.82 -6.14 -22.10
N PRO A 272 13.88 -7.12 -23.04
CA PRO A 272 13.86 -6.82 -24.47
C PRO A 272 12.60 -6.05 -24.88
N LEU A 273 12.76 -4.88 -25.51
CA LEU A 273 11.65 -4.15 -26.13
C LEU A 273 11.26 -4.82 -27.45
N ALA A 274 9.95 -4.98 -27.70
CA ALA A 274 9.47 -5.42 -29.00
C ALA A 274 9.83 -4.38 -30.08
N PRO A 275 10.23 -4.80 -31.30
CA PRO A 275 10.51 -3.87 -32.38
C PRO A 275 9.21 -3.16 -32.80
N VAL A 276 9.13 -1.85 -32.54
CA VAL A 276 8.01 -1.02 -32.99
C VAL A 276 8.14 -0.78 -34.49
N LYS A 277 7.25 -1.38 -35.28
CA LYS A 277 7.06 -1.04 -36.70
C LYS A 277 6.43 0.36 -36.72
N ASP A 278 7.17 1.34 -37.25
CA ASP A 278 6.85 2.78 -37.30
C ASP A 278 7.04 3.54 -35.97
N ALA A 279 8.26 3.95 -35.64
CA ALA A 279 8.52 4.71 -34.41
C ALA A 279 9.20 6.07 -34.67
N LYS A 280 8.45 7.15 -34.39
CA LYS A 280 9.05 8.28 -33.67
C LYS A 280 9.60 7.71 -32.36
N THR A 281 10.87 7.97 -32.05
CA THR A 281 11.53 7.48 -30.84
C THR A 281 10.78 7.97 -29.59
N THR A 282 9.91 7.13 -29.03
CA THR A 282 9.27 7.37 -27.73
C THR A 282 10.25 6.96 -26.63
N VAL A 283 10.53 7.87 -25.70
CA VAL A 283 11.35 7.58 -24.50
C VAL A 283 10.58 6.60 -23.61
N ASP A 284 11.19 5.46 -23.27
CA ASP A 284 10.65 4.50 -22.29
C ASP A 284 10.77 5.11 -20.88
N VAL A 285 9.67 5.66 -20.38
CA VAL A 285 9.59 6.30 -19.06
C VAL A 285 9.22 5.33 -17.93
N GLY A 286 8.95 4.07 -18.27
CA GLY A 286 8.48 3.04 -17.34
C GLY A 286 7.04 3.23 -16.83
N PRO A 287 6.50 2.23 -16.11
CA PRO A 287 5.12 2.23 -15.63
C PRO A 287 4.94 3.12 -14.39
N PRO A 288 3.72 3.68 -14.16
CA PRO A 288 3.38 4.39 -12.92
C PRO A 288 3.46 3.47 -11.70
N MET A 289 3.69 4.04 -10.51
CA MET A 289 3.82 3.26 -9.27
C MET A 289 2.49 2.61 -8.88
N GLU A 290 2.54 1.33 -8.56
CA GLU A 290 1.40 0.59 -8.04
C GLU A 290 1.64 0.28 -6.56
N PHE A 291 0.60 0.45 -5.75
CA PHE A 291 0.66 0.24 -4.31
C PHE A 291 -0.20 -0.98 -3.95
N PRO A 292 0.40 -2.17 -3.77
CA PRO A 292 -0.36 -3.39 -3.49
C PRO A 292 -1.11 -3.31 -2.16
N ALA A 293 -2.28 -3.96 -2.13
CA ALA A 293 -2.99 -4.23 -0.89
C ALA A 293 -2.18 -5.20 -0.01
N PRO A 294 -2.37 -5.16 1.33
CA PRO A 294 -1.82 -6.18 2.22
C PRO A 294 -2.26 -7.58 1.79
N PHE A 295 -1.41 -8.58 2.01
CA PHE A 295 -1.78 -9.98 1.79
C PHE A 295 -3.12 -10.32 2.48
N GLY A 296 -3.94 -11.13 1.81
CA GLY A 296 -5.29 -11.50 2.26
C GLY A 296 -6.40 -10.53 1.83
N ARG A 297 -6.05 -9.42 1.16
CA ARG A 297 -7.03 -8.56 0.51
C ARG A 297 -6.66 -8.35 -0.96
N GLU A 298 -7.63 -8.53 -1.83
CA GLU A 298 -7.57 -8.06 -3.20
C GLU A 298 -8.41 -6.78 -3.29
N MET A 299 -7.90 -5.73 -3.95
CA MET A 299 -8.72 -4.57 -4.21
C MET A 299 -9.86 -4.97 -5.14
N SER A 300 -11.08 -4.75 -4.68
CA SER A 300 -12.26 -4.84 -5.53
C SER A 300 -12.20 -3.79 -6.64
N LYS A 301 -12.95 -4.01 -7.72
CA LYS A 301 -13.06 -3.05 -8.83
C LYS A 301 -13.57 -1.69 -8.34
N GLU A 302 -14.41 -1.72 -7.31
CA GLU A 302 -15.01 -0.56 -6.67
C GLU A 302 -14.01 0.20 -5.80
N GLU A 303 -13.19 -0.49 -5.00
CA GLU A 303 -12.08 0.15 -4.26
C GLU A 303 -11.08 0.80 -5.22
N ALA A 304 -10.74 0.13 -6.34
CA ALA A 304 -9.86 0.67 -7.36
C ALA A 304 -10.45 1.92 -8.04
N TYR A 305 -11.74 1.87 -8.38
CA TYR A 305 -12.45 3.02 -8.96
C TYR A 305 -12.46 4.24 -8.04
N ILE A 306 -12.72 4.04 -6.74
CA ILE A 306 -12.67 5.14 -5.76
C ILE A 306 -11.24 5.68 -5.60
N ALA A 307 -10.23 4.80 -5.54
CA ALA A 307 -8.83 5.21 -5.45
C ALA A 307 -8.38 6.03 -6.68
N GLU A 308 -8.84 5.65 -7.88
CA GLU A 308 -8.58 6.41 -9.11
C GLU A 308 -9.23 7.80 -9.07
N MET A 309 -10.47 7.90 -8.56
CA MET A 309 -11.16 9.17 -8.42
C MET A 309 -10.48 10.09 -7.38
N ASP A 310 -10.00 9.54 -6.27
CA ASP A 310 -9.23 10.22 -5.22
C ASP A 310 -7.91 10.80 -5.76
N ALA A 311 -7.17 10.04 -6.58
CA ALA A 311 -5.93 10.50 -7.20
C ALA A 311 -6.11 11.70 -8.16
N LYS A 312 -7.34 11.92 -8.66
CA LYS A 312 -7.66 12.99 -9.63
C LYS A 312 -8.30 14.22 -8.99
N THR A 313 -8.26 14.35 -7.67
CA THR A 313 -8.90 15.47 -6.97
C THR A 313 -8.13 15.95 -5.75
N GLY A 314 -8.36 17.21 -5.37
CA GLY A 314 -7.89 17.75 -4.08
C GLY A 314 -8.80 17.41 -2.89
N ALA A 315 -9.97 16.81 -3.15
CA ALA A 315 -10.78 16.17 -2.11
C ALA A 315 -10.14 14.84 -1.68
N SER A 316 -10.64 14.22 -0.60
CA SER A 316 -10.26 12.85 -0.24
C SER A 316 -11.46 11.93 -0.33
N LEU A 317 -11.27 10.77 -0.96
CA LEU A 317 -12.28 9.74 -1.21
C LEU A 317 -11.65 8.38 -0.93
N LYS A 318 -12.03 7.73 0.17
CA LYS A 318 -11.46 6.42 0.56
C LYS A 318 -12.56 5.40 0.71
N LEU A 319 -12.39 4.21 0.14
CA LEU A 319 -13.29 3.08 0.34
C LEU A 319 -12.48 1.82 0.63
N THR A 320 -12.98 1.01 1.55
CA THR A 320 -12.43 -0.27 1.96
C THR A 320 -13.60 -1.19 2.31
N ILE A 321 -13.71 -2.30 1.60
CA ILE A 321 -14.72 -3.32 1.87
C ILE A 321 -14.16 -4.26 2.96
N LEU A 322 -14.91 -4.41 4.05
CA LEU A 322 -14.55 -5.24 5.20
C LEU A 322 -15.32 -6.57 5.18
N ASN A 323 -16.63 -6.48 5.00
CA ASN A 323 -17.53 -7.62 4.87
C ASN A 323 -18.58 -7.31 3.80
N ALA A 324 -18.38 -7.80 2.57
CA ALA A 324 -19.30 -7.55 1.46
C ALA A 324 -20.73 -8.03 1.72
N THR A 325 -20.94 -8.94 2.68
CA THR A 325 -22.26 -9.45 3.08
C THR A 325 -22.84 -8.78 4.33
N GLY A 326 -22.09 -7.90 4.99
CA GLY A 326 -22.51 -7.23 6.22
C GLY A 326 -23.73 -6.33 6.01
N ARG A 327 -24.57 -6.20 7.03
CA ARG A 327 -25.78 -5.39 6.95
C ARG A 327 -25.58 -3.91 7.29
N VAL A 328 -24.46 -3.52 7.89
CA VAL A 328 -24.20 -2.15 8.35
C VAL A 328 -23.23 -1.45 7.40
N TRP A 329 -23.71 -0.39 6.75
CA TRP A 329 -22.97 0.38 5.75
C TRP A 329 -22.80 1.82 6.16
N THR A 330 -21.69 2.43 5.74
CA THR A 330 -21.35 3.81 6.11
C THR A 330 -21.01 4.65 4.87
N LEU A 331 -21.56 5.86 4.85
CA LEU A 331 -21.24 6.96 3.94
C LEU A 331 -20.97 8.18 4.80
N VAL A 332 -19.78 8.23 5.40
CA VAL A 332 -19.43 9.23 6.41
C VAL A 332 -18.46 10.24 5.82
N ALA A 333 -18.71 11.53 6.02
CA ALA A 333 -17.77 12.56 5.58
C ALA A 333 -16.82 13.03 6.67
N GLY A 334 -15.53 13.04 6.36
CA GLY A 334 -14.41 13.38 7.24
C GLY A 334 -13.75 12.15 7.86
N GLY A 335 -12.46 11.98 7.64
CA GLY A 335 -11.69 10.85 8.17
C GLY A 335 -11.75 10.66 9.69
N GLY A 336 -11.73 11.73 10.49
CA GLY A 336 -11.91 11.60 11.94
C GLY A 336 -13.31 11.10 12.32
N ALA A 337 -14.34 11.54 11.58
CA ALA A 337 -15.71 11.12 11.84
C ALA A 337 -15.96 9.68 11.40
N SER A 338 -15.40 9.22 10.27
CA SER A 338 -15.55 7.83 9.83
C SER A 338 -15.01 6.83 10.85
N VAL A 339 -13.88 7.14 11.50
CA VAL A 339 -13.35 6.34 12.62
C VAL A 339 -14.33 6.32 13.79
N VAL A 340 -14.83 7.48 14.22
CA VAL A 340 -15.79 7.55 15.35
C VAL A 340 -17.09 6.77 15.06
N TYR A 341 -17.54 6.74 13.81
CA TYR A 341 -18.69 5.90 13.42
C TYR A 341 -18.36 4.41 13.47
N ALA A 342 -17.20 4.00 12.95
CA ALA A 342 -16.74 2.61 13.01
C ALA A 342 -16.60 2.12 14.47
N ASP A 343 -16.00 2.93 15.34
CA ASP A 343 -15.86 2.63 16.77
C ASP A 343 -17.22 2.52 17.47
N ALA A 344 -18.17 3.40 17.15
CA ALA A 344 -19.52 3.33 17.71
C ALA A 344 -20.27 2.07 17.26
N ILE A 345 -20.12 1.66 16.00
CA ILE A 345 -20.72 0.43 15.45
C ILE A 345 -20.10 -0.80 16.12
N ALA A 346 -18.78 -0.82 16.26
CA ALA A 346 -18.06 -1.89 16.95
C ALA A 346 -18.46 -1.97 18.44
N SER A 347 -18.55 -0.83 19.13
CA SER A 347 -18.96 -0.74 20.53
C SER A 347 -20.42 -1.17 20.75
N ALA A 348 -21.26 -1.02 19.73
CA ALA A 348 -22.64 -1.52 19.74
C ALA A 348 -22.72 -3.04 19.47
N GLY A 349 -21.61 -3.73 19.23
CA GLY A 349 -21.55 -5.18 18.98
C GLY A 349 -21.65 -5.60 17.52
N PHE A 350 -21.58 -4.65 16.57
CA PHE A 350 -21.81 -4.91 15.15
C PHE A 350 -20.53 -4.87 14.30
N ALA A 351 -19.36 -5.06 14.90
CA ALA A 351 -18.08 -5.07 14.17
C ALA A 351 -18.05 -6.12 13.03
N GLY A 352 -18.61 -7.32 13.26
CA GLY A 352 -18.69 -8.38 12.25
C GLY A 352 -19.69 -8.08 11.10
N GLU A 353 -20.63 -7.17 11.33
CA GLU A 353 -21.66 -6.75 10.38
C GLU A 353 -21.31 -5.46 9.63
N LEU A 354 -20.19 -4.81 10.00
CA LEU A 354 -19.71 -3.60 9.34
C LEU A 354 -19.15 -3.95 7.96
N ALA A 355 -19.86 -3.51 6.92
CA ALA A 355 -19.58 -3.90 5.56
C ALA A 355 -18.41 -3.13 4.93
N ASN A 356 -18.32 -1.83 5.22
CA ASN A 356 -17.30 -0.97 4.66
C ASN A 356 -16.76 0.04 5.67
N TYR A 357 -15.48 0.39 5.48
CA TYR A 357 -14.86 1.58 6.06
C TYR A 357 -14.49 2.53 4.93
N GLY A 358 -14.80 3.81 5.08
CA GLY A 358 -14.52 4.79 4.05
C GLY A 358 -14.91 6.19 4.46
N GLU A 359 -14.47 7.16 3.69
CA GLU A 359 -14.80 8.55 3.92
C GLU A 359 -14.77 9.37 2.63
N TYR A 360 -15.48 10.51 2.67
CA TYR A 360 -15.32 11.58 1.71
C TYR A 360 -15.08 12.92 2.43
N SER A 361 -14.05 13.66 2.08
CA SER A 361 -13.70 14.93 2.73
C SER A 361 -12.94 15.88 1.80
N GLY A 362 -12.50 17.04 2.29
CA GLY A 362 -11.81 18.02 1.46
C GLY A 362 -12.72 18.75 0.46
N ALA A 363 -14.01 18.86 0.75
CA ALA A 363 -15.02 19.51 -0.11
C ALA A 363 -15.13 18.91 -1.53
N PRO A 364 -15.51 17.63 -1.66
CA PRO A 364 -15.75 17.03 -2.96
C PRO A 364 -16.92 17.70 -3.67
N THR A 365 -16.89 17.67 -5.00
CA THR A 365 -17.96 18.15 -5.86
C THR A 365 -19.21 17.28 -5.76
N GLU A 366 -20.35 17.79 -6.25
CA GLU A 366 -21.59 17.03 -6.38
C GLU A 366 -21.37 15.72 -7.17
N THR A 367 -20.68 15.79 -8.31
CA THR A 367 -20.41 14.64 -9.19
C THR A 367 -19.55 13.59 -8.50
N GLN A 368 -18.50 14.00 -7.79
CA GLN A 368 -17.66 13.06 -7.02
C GLN A 368 -18.45 12.40 -5.90
N THR A 369 -19.26 13.18 -5.17
CA THR A 369 -20.12 12.64 -4.11
C THR A 369 -21.15 11.67 -4.67
N PHE A 370 -21.71 11.95 -5.86
CA PHE A 370 -22.62 11.06 -6.57
C PHE A 370 -21.94 9.72 -6.92
N HIS A 371 -20.76 9.75 -7.56
CA HIS A 371 -20.06 8.51 -7.93
C HIS A 371 -19.62 7.70 -6.70
N TYR A 372 -19.17 8.37 -5.64
CA TYR A 372 -18.85 7.70 -4.38
C TYR A 372 -20.09 7.04 -3.76
N ALA A 373 -21.19 7.80 -3.63
CA ALA A 373 -22.44 7.28 -3.06
C ALA A 373 -23.03 6.14 -3.87
N ARG A 374 -23.07 6.29 -5.20
CA ARG A 374 -23.55 5.24 -6.12
C ARG A 374 -22.75 3.95 -5.96
N THR A 375 -21.43 4.04 -5.82
CA THR A 375 -20.56 2.86 -5.63
C THR A 375 -20.89 2.13 -4.31
N VAL A 376 -21.06 2.87 -3.20
CA VAL A 376 -21.43 2.27 -1.91
C VAL A 376 -22.83 1.65 -1.96
N LEU A 377 -23.80 2.32 -2.57
CA LEU A 377 -25.17 1.81 -2.71
C LEU A 377 -25.23 0.56 -3.59
N ASP A 378 -24.50 0.55 -4.71
CA ASP A 378 -24.42 -0.61 -5.60
C ASP A 378 -23.80 -1.83 -4.90
N LEU A 379 -22.72 -1.65 -4.14
CA LEU A 379 -22.13 -2.71 -3.30
C LEU A 379 -23.13 -3.23 -2.26
N MET A 380 -23.83 -2.33 -1.57
CA MET A 380 -24.84 -2.67 -0.58
C MET A 380 -25.97 -3.49 -1.18
N LEU A 381 -26.44 -3.15 -2.38
CA LEU A 381 -27.59 -3.77 -3.02
C LEU A 381 -27.25 -5.06 -3.76
N ARG A 382 -25.98 -5.25 -4.17
CA ARG A 382 -25.47 -6.55 -4.67
C ARG A 382 -25.36 -7.60 -3.57
N ALA A 383 -25.10 -7.19 -2.33
CA ALA A 383 -25.06 -8.11 -1.20
C ALA A 383 -26.44 -8.77 -0.99
N PRO A 384 -26.51 -10.05 -0.58
CA PRO A 384 -27.77 -10.74 -0.32
C PRO A 384 -28.72 -9.94 0.57
N GLN A 385 -30.02 -10.18 0.44
CA GLN A 385 -30.99 -9.64 1.40
C GLN A 385 -30.69 -10.18 2.80
N HIS A 386 -30.86 -9.33 3.80
CA HIS A 386 -30.68 -9.68 5.19
C HIS A 386 -32.06 -9.71 5.87
N GLU A 387 -32.31 -10.69 6.75
CA GLU A 387 -33.64 -10.88 7.37
C GLU A 387 -34.11 -9.63 8.13
N GLU A 388 -33.19 -9.01 8.87
CA GLU A 388 -33.40 -7.75 9.61
C GLU A 388 -33.30 -6.48 8.73
N GLY A 389 -33.20 -6.62 7.41
CA GLY A 389 -32.84 -5.51 6.52
C GLY A 389 -31.41 -5.00 6.75
N LYS A 390 -31.07 -3.89 6.08
CA LYS A 390 -29.74 -3.25 6.16
C LYS A 390 -29.83 -1.85 6.76
N VAL A 391 -28.71 -1.33 7.24
CA VAL A 391 -28.61 0.02 7.82
C VAL A 391 -27.54 0.80 7.07
N LEU A 392 -27.90 2.00 6.60
CA LEU A 392 -26.99 2.95 5.97
C LEU A 392 -26.85 4.19 6.84
N PHE A 393 -25.64 4.47 7.33
CA PHE A 393 -25.31 5.71 8.02
C PHE A 393 -24.76 6.75 7.05
N ILE A 394 -25.48 7.85 6.85
CA ILE A 394 -25.01 9.02 6.09
C ILE A 394 -24.61 10.11 7.09
N GLY A 395 -23.35 10.08 7.50
CA GLY A 395 -22.92 10.70 8.74
C GLY A 395 -21.81 11.74 8.64
N GLY A 396 -21.50 12.33 9.79
CA GLY A 396 -20.16 12.79 10.14
C GLY A 396 -20.12 14.10 10.92
N GLY A 397 -18.91 14.65 11.06
CA GLY A 397 -18.63 15.82 11.89
C GLY A 397 -19.27 17.11 11.38
N ILE A 398 -19.13 18.19 12.16
CA ILE A 398 -19.49 19.53 11.69
C ILE A 398 -18.42 19.97 10.68
N ALA A 399 -18.79 20.08 9.41
CA ALA A 399 -17.82 20.45 8.37
C ALA A 399 -17.41 21.93 8.50
N ASN A 400 -16.12 22.21 8.30
CA ASN A 400 -15.60 23.59 8.33
C ASN A 400 -15.88 24.35 7.02
N PHE A 401 -15.65 23.70 5.88
CA PHE A 401 -15.72 24.33 4.55
C PHE A 401 -16.46 23.51 3.48
N THR A 402 -16.76 22.23 3.73
CA THR A 402 -17.54 21.42 2.79
C THR A 402 -18.99 21.90 2.73
N ASN A 403 -19.48 22.20 1.52
CA ASN A 403 -20.87 22.57 1.28
C ASN A 403 -21.78 21.33 1.38
N VAL A 404 -22.54 21.24 2.46
CA VAL A 404 -23.42 20.10 2.76
C VAL A 404 -24.55 19.99 1.72
N ALA A 405 -25.13 21.10 1.28
CA ALA A 405 -26.17 21.09 0.25
C ALA A 405 -25.65 20.50 -1.08
N SER A 406 -24.45 20.88 -1.51
CA SER A 406 -23.85 20.36 -2.76
C SER A 406 -23.52 18.87 -2.67
N THR A 407 -22.90 18.42 -1.57
CA THR A 407 -22.60 17.00 -1.39
C THR A 407 -23.89 16.16 -1.29
N PHE A 408 -24.92 16.65 -0.57
CA PHE A 408 -26.20 15.96 -0.48
C PHE A 408 -26.96 15.91 -1.81
N LYS A 409 -26.80 16.89 -2.71
CA LYS A 409 -27.33 16.75 -4.09
C LYS A 409 -26.76 15.51 -4.80
N GLY A 410 -25.47 15.23 -4.63
CA GLY A 410 -24.83 14.04 -5.17
C GLY A 410 -25.39 12.74 -4.57
N VAL A 411 -25.56 12.71 -3.24
CA VAL A 411 -26.18 11.58 -2.53
C VAL A 411 -27.63 11.36 -2.97
N ILE A 412 -28.43 12.43 -3.04
CA ILE A 412 -29.83 12.42 -3.48
C ILE A 412 -29.95 11.83 -4.89
N ARG A 413 -29.08 12.25 -5.82
CA ARG A 413 -29.04 11.70 -7.18
C ARG A 413 -28.80 10.19 -7.16
N ALA A 414 -27.87 9.71 -6.34
CA ALA A 414 -27.59 8.28 -6.22
C ALA A 414 -28.76 7.51 -5.58
N LEU A 415 -29.41 8.04 -4.53
CA LEU A 415 -30.59 7.43 -3.91
C LEU A 415 -31.74 7.27 -4.90
N ARG A 416 -31.98 8.26 -5.76
CA ARG A 416 -33.04 8.21 -6.79
C ARG A 416 -32.86 7.06 -7.78
N GLU A 417 -31.62 6.70 -8.12
CA GLU A 417 -31.35 5.62 -9.07
C GLU A 417 -31.72 4.23 -8.50
N VAL A 418 -31.70 4.07 -7.17
CA VAL A 418 -31.80 2.76 -6.53
C VAL A 418 -32.92 2.64 -5.48
N ALA A 419 -33.79 3.64 -5.37
CA ALA A 419 -34.83 3.68 -4.34
C ALA A 419 -35.73 2.42 -4.27
N PRO A 420 -36.21 1.85 -5.39
CA PRO A 420 -37.00 0.61 -5.32
C PRO A 420 -36.24 -0.55 -4.66
N LEU A 421 -34.95 -0.69 -4.98
CA LEU A 421 -34.10 -1.73 -4.40
C LEU A 421 -33.82 -1.47 -2.91
N LEU A 422 -33.67 -0.21 -2.49
CA LEU A 422 -33.51 0.14 -1.07
C LEU A 422 -34.75 -0.28 -0.25
N ILE A 423 -35.95 -0.11 -0.81
CA ILE A 423 -37.20 -0.55 -0.18
C ILE A 423 -37.26 -2.08 -0.12
N GLU A 424 -36.93 -2.75 -1.24
CA GLU A 424 -36.93 -4.22 -1.32
C GLU A 424 -35.97 -4.84 -0.30
N HIS A 425 -34.77 -4.27 -0.14
CA HIS A 425 -33.78 -4.69 0.84
C HIS A 425 -34.06 -4.20 2.28
N LYS A 426 -35.20 -3.53 2.51
CA LYS A 426 -35.60 -2.97 3.82
C LYS A 426 -34.51 -2.10 4.45
N VAL A 427 -33.88 -1.25 3.64
CA VAL A 427 -32.77 -0.40 4.10
C VAL A 427 -33.29 0.72 4.99
N GLN A 428 -32.73 0.85 6.19
CA GLN A 428 -32.92 2.00 7.08
C GLN A 428 -31.79 3.00 6.87
N ILE A 429 -32.13 4.26 6.60
CA ILE A 429 -31.16 5.33 6.32
C ILE A 429 -31.15 6.29 7.50
N TRP A 430 -29.99 6.41 8.16
CA TRP A 430 -29.80 7.27 9.32
C TRP A 430 -28.83 8.39 8.98
N ILE A 431 -29.29 9.63 9.07
CA ILE A 431 -28.56 10.80 8.61
C ILE A 431 -28.24 11.72 9.79
N ARG A 432 -26.97 12.08 9.93
CA ARG A 432 -26.55 13.15 10.84
C ARG A 432 -25.46 13.98 10.17
N ARG A 433 -25.75 15.25 9.89
CA ARG A 433 -24.80 16.13 9.21
C ARG A 433 -24.94 17.60 9.62
N ALA A 434 -23.81 18.31 9.62
CA ALA A 434 -23.73 19.74 9.89
C ALA A 434 -22.55 20.38 9.11
N GLY A 435 -22.58 21.70 8.96
CA GLY A 435 -21.56 22.48 8.23
C GLY A 435 -22.18 23.53 7.30
N PRO A 436 -21.41 24.16 6.40
CA PRO A 436 -21.93 25.15 5.45
C PRO A 436 -23.16 24.63 4.67
N ASN A 437 -24.25 25.39 4.71
CA ASN A 437 -25.53 25.11 4.04
C ASN A 437 -26.20 23.79 4.46
N TYR A 438 -25.96 23.30 5.68
CA TYR A 438 -26.52 22.03 6.12
C TYR A 438 -28.04 22.04 6.20
N GLN A 439 -28.69 23.15 6.60
CA GLN A 439 -30.15 23.20 6.71
C GLN A 439 -30.83 22.93 5.36
N GLU A 440 -30.30 23.50 4.27
CA GLU A 440 -30.78 23.24 2.91
C GLU A 440 -30.53 21.76 2.53
N GLY A 441 -29.33 21.24 2.81
CA GLY A 441 -29.00 19.84 2.58
C GLY A 441 -29.95 18.88 3.29
N LEU A 442 -30.15 19.06 4.61
CA LEU A 442 -31.03 18.23 5.44
C LEU A 442 -32.48 18.31 4.97
N LYS A 443 -32.97 19.50 4.63
CA LYS A 443 -34.30 19.69 4.06
C LYS A 443 -34.48 18.91 2.76
N ASN A 444 -33.54 19.07 1.84
CA ASN A 444 -33.62 18.42 0.53
C ASN A 444 -33.57 16.89 0.64
N ILE A 445 -32.69 16.33 1.47
CA ILE A 445 -32.58 14.87 1.61
C ILE A 445 -33.81 14.29 2.33
N LYS A 446 -34.37 15.01 3.32
CA LYS A 446 -35.62 14.61 3.99
C LYS A 446 -36.80 14.60 3.04
N ASN A 447 -36.96 15.64 2.21
CA ASN A 447 -38.00 15.70 1.19
C ASN A 447 -37.90 14.53 0.20
N VAL A 448 -36.68 14.20 -0.23
CA VAL A 448 -36.43 13.06 -1.12
C VAL A 448 -36.76 11.73 -0.45
N GLY A 449 -36.43 11.57 0.84
CA GLY A 449 -36.82 10.39 1.62
C GLY A 449 -38.34 10.18 1.64
N GLN A 450 -39.10 11.26 1.84
CA GLN A 450 -40.57 11.23 1.81
C GLN A 450 -41.12 10.97 0.40
N GLU A 451 -40.60 11.67 -0.61
CA GLU A 451 -40.99 11.52 -2.02
C GLU A 451 -40.81 10.08 -2.52
N LEU A 452 -39.71 9.43 -2.14
CA LEU A 452 -39.35 8.10 -2.59
C LEU A 452 -39.85 6.98 -1.65
N GLY A 453 -40.49 7.32 -0.53
CA GLY A 453 -40.96 6.33 0.45
C GLY A 453 -39.84 5.56 1.17
N LEU A 454 -38.68 6.19 1.36
CA LEU A 454 -37.52 5.57 2.04
C LEU A 454 -37.67 5.65 3.56
N ASN A 455 -37.28 4.59 4.27
CA ASN A 455 -37.18 4.60 5.73
C ASN A 455 -35.96 5.44 6.15
N MET A 456 -36.16 6.75 6.37
CA MET A 456 -35.10 7.72 6.56
C MET A 456 -35.31 8.59 7.80
N HIS A 457 -34.31 8.62 8.67
CA HIS A 457 -34.28 9.41 9.91
C HIS A 457 -33.19 10.50 9.80
N VAL A 458 -33.56 11.77 9.94
CA VAL A 458 -32.67 12.90 9.63
C VAL A 458 -32.43 13.77 10.85
N TYR A 459 -31.15 14.01 11.18
CA TYR A 459 -30.71 14.80 12.33
C TYR A 459 -29.64 15.84 11.96
N GLY A 460 -29.65 16.97 12.66
CA GLY A 460 -28.69 18.05 12.53
C GLY A 460 -27.59 18.06 13.61
N PRO A 461 -26.96 19.22 13.85
CA PRO A 461 -25.86 19.36 14.82
C PRO A 461 -26.26 19.08 16.27
N GLU A 462 -27.54 19.18 16.61
CA GLU A 462 -28.10 18.90 17.93
C GLU A 462 -27.94 17.43 18.34
N MET A 463 -27.86 16.51 17.37
CA MET A 463 -27.55 15.11 17.61
C MET A 463 -26.03 14.93 17.75
N HIS A 464 -25.60 14.14 18.74
CA HIS A 464 -24.19 13.77 18.88
C HIS A 464 -23.66 13.12 17.58
N VAL A 465 -22.39 13.31 17.24
CA VAL A 465 -21.83 12.91 15.94
C VAL A 465 -22.12 11.46 15.57
N SER A 466 -22.01 10.53 16.53
CA SER A 466 -22.34 9.11 16.39
C SER A 466 -23.66 8.70 17.05
N GLY A 467 -24.46 9.65 17.53
CA GLY A 467 -25.69 9.39 18.31
C GLY A 467 -26.75 8.59 17.55
N ILE A 468 -26.74 8.66 16.21
CA ILE A 468 -27.62 7.87 15.34
C ILE A 468 -27.27 6.38 15.30
N VAL A 469 -26.05 5.99 15.64
CA VAL A 469 -25.60 4.58 15.60
C VAL A 469 -26.36 3.72 16.60
N PRO A 470 -26.39 4.03 17.90
CA PRO A 470 -27.14 3.22 18.86
C PRO A 470 -28.66 3.30 18.64
N LEU A 471 -29.19 4.39 18.07
CA LEU A 471 -30.61 4.49 17.72
C LEU A 471 -31.01 3.50 16.62
N ALA A 472 -30.13 3.28 15.64
CA ALA A 472 -30.37 2.37 14.54
C ALA A 472 -30.13 0.89 14.91
N LEU A 473 -29.12 0.63 15.76
CA LEU A 473 -28.60 -0.73 15.98
C LEU A 473 -29.05 -1.38 17.30
N ILE A 474 -29.40 -0.60 18.33
CA ILE A 474 -29.75 -1.15 19.65
C ILE A 474 -31.28 -1.14 19.80
N PRO A 475 -31.93 -2.32 19.88
CA PRO A 475 -33.38 -2.41 20.05
C PRO A 475 -33.87 -1.62 21.27
N GLY A 476 -34.91 -0.81 21.09
CA GLY A 476 -35.53 -0.02 22.16
C GLY A 476 -34.76 1.23 22.57
N LYS A 477 -33.63 1.55 21.92
CA LYS A 477 -32.91 2.80 22.19
C LYS A 477 -33.69 4.01 21.67
N THR A 478 -33.88 5.00 22.52
CA THR A 478 -34.56 6.26 22.19
C THR A 478 -33.64 7.47 22.45
N SER A 479 -34.04 8.63 21.93
CA SER A 479 -33.35 9.91 22.11
C SER A 479 -34.36 11.03 22.25
N ASP A 480 -34.09 11.98 23.16
CA ASP A 480 -34.87 13.21 23.31
C ASP A 480 -34.61 14.23 22.18
N VAL A 481 -33.52 14.04 21.42
CA VAL A 481 -33.22 14.83 20.24
C VAL A 481 -34.20 14.49 19.12
N LYS A 482 -34.99 15.48 18.71
CA LYS A 482 -35.99 15.36 17.64
C LYS A 482 -35.33 15.29 16.27
N GLU A 483 -35.96 14.60 15.34
CA GLU A 483 -35.59 14.66 13.93
C GLU A 483 -35.76 16.07 13.36
N PHE A 484 -34.92 16.41 12.39
CA PHE A 484 -34.94 17.68 11.66
C PHE A 484 -36.31 17.95 11.04
N SER A 485 -36.90 19.13 11.29
CA SER A 485 -38.26 19.47 10.87
C SER A 485 -38.35 20.56 9.79
N GLY A 486 -37.23 20.98 9.19
CA GLY A 486 -37.11 22.18 8.35
C GLY A 486 -37.59 22.07 6.90
#